data_AF-A0A3D0RLY1-F1
#
_entry.id   AF-A0A3D0RLY1-F1
#
_cell.length_a   1.000
_cell.length_b   1.000
_cell.length_c   1.000
_cell.angle_alpha   90.00
_cell.angle_beta   90.00
_cell.angle_gamma   90.00
#
_symmetry.space_group_name_H-M   'P 1'
#
loop_
_entity.id
_entity.type
_entity.pdbx_description
1 polymer ?
#
loop_
_entity_poly.entity_id
_entity_poly.type
_entity_poly.pdbx_seq_one_letter_code
_entity_poly.pdbx_strand_id
1 'polypeptide(L)'
;MNISYNWLKDYLQFDLSPQETAAALTSIGLETGSVEEIQTVKGGLEGLVIGEVLTCTHHPNSDHLHLTTVNIGNGEEPLKIVCGAP
;
A
#
# COMPACT_ATOMS: atom_id res chain seq x y z
N MET A 1 23.73 5.50 -9.02
CA MET A 1 23.34 4.69 -7.85
C MET A 1 21.96 5.15 -7.44
N ASN A 2 21.03 4.22 -7.22
CA ASN A 2 19.67 4.58 -6.80
C ASN A 2 19.51 4.21 -5.33
N ILE A 3 18.87 5.09 -4.56
CA ILE A 3 18.66 4.92 -3.12
C ILE A 3 17.19 5.20 -2.83
N SER A 4 16.57 4.39 -1.98
CA SER A 4 15.21 4.62 -1.51
C SER A 4 15.17 5.84 -0.59
N TYR A 5 14.31 6.80 -0.92
CA TYR A 5 14.04 7.95 -0.06
C TYR A 5 13.50 7.53 1.32
N ASN A 6 12.66 6.50 1.38
CA ASN A 6 12.17 5.95 2.66
C ASN A 6 13.31 5.38 3.49
N TRP A 7 14.27 4.71 2.84
CA TRP A 7 15.43 4.16 3.55
C TRP A 7 16.31 5.27 4.14
N LEU A 8 16.44 6.42 3.46
CA LEU A 8 17.12 7.58 4.04
C LEU A 8 16.40 8.10 5.30
N LYS A 9 15.06 8.12 5.30
CA LYS A 9 14.26 8.52 6.47
C LYS A 9 14.39 7.56 7.66
N ASP A 10 14.67 6.29 7.42
CA ASP A 10 14.91 5.32 8.49
C ASP A 10 16.21 5.59 9.25
N TYR A 11 17.22 6.21 8.60
CA TYR A 11 18.51 6.53 9.22
C TYR A 11 18.62 7.97 9.71
N LEU A 12 17.92 8.90 9.08
CA LEU A 12 18.03 10.33 9.37
C LEU A 12 16.64 10.93 9.53
N GLN A 13 16.46 11.72 10.59
CA GLN A 13 15.25 12.51 10.78
C GLN A 13 15.38 13.83 10.02
N PHE A 14 14.55 14.02 9.00
CA PHE A 14 14.44 15.26 8.23
C PHE A 14 13.05 15.37 7.61
N ASP A 15 12.64 16.61 7.30
CA ASP A 15 11.30 16.93 6.79
C ASP A 15 11.36 17.63 5.42
N LEU A 16 12.28 17.17 4.57
CA LEU A 16 12.42 17.64 3.19
C LEU A 16 11.67 16.70 2.27
N SER A 17 10.93 17.22 1.29
CA SER A 17 10.38 16.43 0.18
C SER A 17 11.47 15.72 -0.63
N PRO A 18 11.14 14.71 -1.45
CA PRO A 18 12.12 14.06 -2.32
C PRO A 18 12.89 15.02 -3.22
N GLN A 19 12.21 16.03 -3.77
CA GLN A 19 12.83 17.05 -4.63
C GLN A 19 13.77 17.97 -3.85
N GLU A 20 13.38 18.42 -2.66
CA GLU A 20 14.24 19.23 -1.79
C GLU A 20 15.46 18.43 -1.31
N THR A 21 15.27 17.14 -1.03
CA THR A 21 16.36 16.23 -0.65
C THR A 21 17.36 16.08 -1.79
N ALA A 22 16.89 15.90 -3.03
CA ALA A 22 17.76 15.83 -4.21
C ALA A 22 18.56 17.13 -4.42
N ALA A 23 17.92 18.29 -4.25
CA ALA A 23 18.59 19.59 -4.33
C ALA A 23 19.64 19.77 -3.22
N ALA A 24 19.33 19.36 -1.99
CA ALA A 24 20.25 19.43 -0.86
C ALA A 24 21.45 18.49 -1.03
N LEU A 25 21.24 17.26 -1.50
CA LEU A 25 22.32 16.33 -1.83
C LEU A 25 23.23 16.91 -2.92
N THR A 26 22.64 17.46 -3.97
CA THR A 26 23.39 18.06 -5.08
C THR A 26 24.21 19.27 -4.61
N SER A 27 23.67 20.11 -3.72
CA SER A 27 24.37 21.30 -3.21
C SER A 27 25.58 20.96 -2.33
N ILE A 28 25.62 19.78 -1.72
CA ILE A 28 26.77 19.27 -0.95
C ILE A 28 27.71 18.38 -1.78
N GLY A 29 27.52 18.32 -3.11
CA GLY A 29 28.39 17.58 -4.03
C GLY A 29 27.98 16.13 -4.30
N LEU A 30 26.80 15.70 -3.83
CA LEU A 30 26.20 14.41 -4.17
C LEU A 30 25.15 14.61 -5.27
N GLU A 31 25.62 14.71 -6.52
CA GLU A 31 24.76 14.96 -7.68
C GLU A 31 23.61 13.95 -7.79
N THR A 32 22.38 14.47 -7.84
CA THR A 32 21.17 13.66 -8.01
C THR A 32 20.59 13.87 -9.41
N GLY A 33 20.60 12.82 -10.24
CA GLY A 33 20.18 12.91 -11.65
C GLY A 33 18.66 12.92 -11.86
N SER A 34 17.94 11.98 -11.23
CA SER A 34 16.48 11.91 -11.29
C SER A 34 15.87 11.55 -9.94
N VAL A 35 14.62 11.96 -9.76
CA VAL A 35 13.75 11.55 -8.65
C VAL A 35 12.54 10.90 -9.28
N GLU A 36 12.37 9.60 -9.02
CA GLU A 36 11.34 8.77 -9.65
C GLU A 36 10.51 8.08 -8.58
N GLU A 37 9.19 8.10 -8.76
CA GLU A 37 8.30 7.28 -7.96
C GLU A 37 8.35 5.84 -8.48
N ILE A 38 8.74 4.92 -7.61
CA ILE A 38 8.81 3.49 -7.93
C ILE A 38 7.60 2.79 -7.33
N GLN A 39 6.75 2.24 -8.19
CA GLN A 39 5.60 1.44 -7.79
C GLN A 39 5.74 0.03 -8.37
N THR A 40 5.76 -0.99 -7.50
CA THR A 40 5.79 -2.41 -7.95
C THR A 40 4.51 -2.81 -8.67
N VAL A 41 3.37 -2.26 -8.25
CA VAL A 41 2.08 -2.40 -8.92
C VAL A 41 1.63 -1.01 -9.33
N LYS A 42 1.35 -0.82 -10.63
CA LYS A 42 0.91 0.47 -11.17
C LYS A 42 -0.34 0.95 -10.42
N GLY A 43 -0.31 2.17 -9.91
CA GLY A 43 -1.38 2.74 -9.09
C GLY A 43 -1.25 2.42 -7.60
N GLY A 44 -0.11 1.88 -7.15
CA GLY A 44 0.22 1.77 -5.72
C GLY A 44 -0.71 0.90 -4.89
N LEU A 45 -1.51 0.02 -5.52
CA LEU A 45 -2.63 -0.69 -4.88
C LEU A 45 -3.62 0.28 -4.22
N GLU A 46 -3.81 1.47 -4.78
CA GLU A 46 -4.75 2.46 -4.28
C GLU A 46 -6.16 1.84 -4.15
N GLY A 47 -6.78 2.04 -2.98
CA GLY A 47 -8.07 1.42 -2.64
C GLY A 47 -7.98 0.00 -2.07
N LEU A 48 -6.80 -0.61 -2.02
CA LEU A 48 -6.61 -1.88 -1.30
C LEU A 48 -6.49 -1.61 0.20
N VAL A 49 -7.37 -2.25 0.97
CA VAL A 49 -7.41 -2.13 2.43
C VAL A 49 -7.31 -3.51 3.08
N ILE A 50 -6.87 -3.52 4.33
CA ILE A 50 -6.92 -4.72 5.17
C ILE A 50 -8.33 -4.85 5.73
N GLY A 51 -8.90 -6.06 5.64
CA GLY A 51 -10.20 -6.38 6.22
C GLY A 51 -10.16 -7.66 7.05
N GLU A 52 -11.02 -7.74 8.05
CA GLU A 52 -11.23 -8.91 8.90
C GLU A 52 -12.50 -9.67 8.48
N VAL A 53 -12.37 -10.97 8.21
CA VAL A 53 -13.52 -11.83 7.91
C VAL A 53 -14.25 -12.16 9.21
N LEU A 54 -15.46 -11.63 9.37
CA LEU A 54 -16.31 -11.86 10.56
C LEU A 54 -17.13 -13.14 10.44
N THR A 55 -17.65 -13.44 9.25
CA THR A 55 -18.39 -14.68 8.99
C THR A 55 -18.01 -15.27 7.64
N CYS A 56 -18.13 -16.58 7.52
CA CYS A 56 -17.89 -17.35 6.30
C CYS A 56 -18.86 -18.54 6.28
N THR A 57 -19.78 -18.55 5.32
CA THR A 57 -20.76 -19.62 5.15
C THR A 57 -20.78 -20.11 3.70
N HIS A 58 -21.17 -21.37 3.48
CA HIS A 58 -21.25 -21.92 2.13
C HIS A 58 -22.29 -21.16 1.28
N HIS A 59 -21.94 -20.91 0.03
CA HIS A 59 -22.87 -20.30 -0.91
C HIS A 59 -24.00 -21.30 -1.23
N PRO A 60 -25.28 -20.90 -1.13
CA PRO A 60 -26.39 -21.84 -1.31
C PRO A 60 -26.46 -22.43 -2.74
N ASN A 61 -25.90 -21.72 -3.71
CA ASN A 61 -25.89 -22.09 -5.13
C ASN A 61 -24.51 -22.49 -5.66
N SER A 62 -23.50 -22.72 -4.80
CA SER A 62 -22.18 -23.18 -5.24
C SER A 62 -21.43 -23.89 -4.11
N ASP A 63 -20.85 -25.03 -4.43
CA ASP A 63 -19.97 -25.83 -3.58
C ASP A 63 -18.53 -25.29 -3.50
N HIS A 64 -18.16 -24.34 -4.36
CA HIS A 64 -16.82 -23.75 -4.44
C HIS A 64 -16.74 -22.31 -3.90
N LEU A 65 -17.86 -21.74 -3.45
CA LEU A 65 -17.92 -20.34 -3.03
C LEU A 65 -18.43 -20.22 -1.58
N HIS A 66 -17.98 -19.15 -0.94
CA HIS A 66 -18.38 -18.75 0.39
C HIS A 66 -18.98 -17.34 0.36
N LEU A 67 -20.04 -17.14 1.15
CA LEU A 67 -20.56 -15.83 1.51
C LEU A 67 -19.85 -15.37 2.78
N THR A 68 -19.12 -14.26 2.68
CA THR A 68 -18.40 -13.68 3.82
C THR A 68 -18.94 -12.29 4.18
N THR A 69 -18.87 -11.96 5.46
CA THR A 69 -19.01 -10.57 5.92
C THR A 69 -17.65 -10.08 6.38
N VAL A 70 -17.16 -8.97 5.84
CA VAL A 70 -15.81 -8.46 6.05
C VAL A 70 -15.86 -7.04 6.63
N ASN A 71 -15.24 -6.83 7.78
CA ASN A 71 -15.06 -5.52 8.37
C ASN A 71 -13.78 -4.87 7.82
N ILE A 72 -13.88 -3.64 7.30
CA ILE A 72 -12.74 -2.90 6.73
C ILE A 72 -12.26 -1.75 7.64
N GLY A 73 -12.72 -1.70 8.89
CA GLY A 73 -12.17 -0.83 9.93
C GLY A 73 -12.51 0.66 9.81
N ASN A 74 -13.41 1.04 8.89
CA ASN A 74 -13.84 2.42 8.68
C ASN A 74 -15.08 2.82 9.49
N GLY A 75 -15.58 1.95 10.37
CA GLY A 75 -16.77 2.18 11.19
C GLY A 75 -18.10 2.02 10.43
N GLU A 76 -18.05 1.58 9.17
CA GLU A 76 -19.24 1.25 8.39
C GLU A 76 -19.70 -0.19 8.64
N GLU A 77 -20.89 -0.51 8.12
CA GLU A 77 -21.43 -1.86 8.18
C GLU A 77 -20.52 -2.87 7.43
N PRO A 78 -20.37 -4.11 7.95
CA PRO A 78 -19.57 -5.13 7.29
C PRO A 78 -19.99 -5.37 5.84
N LEU A 79 -18.99 -5.41 4.95
CA LEU A 79 -19.20 -5.66 3.53
C LEU A 79 -19.54 -7.13 3.29
N LYS A 80 -20.46 -7.39 2.36
CA LYS A 80 -20.79 -8.74 1.91
C LYS A 80 -19.95 -9.09 0.68
N ILE A 81 -19.09 -10.09 0.79
CA ILE A 81 -18.13 -10.47 -0.26
C ILE A 81 -18.32 -11.95 -0.59
N VAL A 82 -18.28 -12.29 -1.88
CA VAL A 82 -18.25 -13.69 -2.34
C VAL A 82 -16.79 -14.07 -2.56
N CYS A 83 -16.32 -15.14 -1.91
CA CYS A 83 -14.93 -15.59 -2.02
C CYS A 83 -14.89 -17.07 -2.41
N GLY A 84 -14.00 -17.43 -3.34
CA GLY A 84 -13.78 -18.81 -3.81
C GLY A 84 -12.43 -19.39 -3.44
N ALA A 85 -11.72 -18.78 -2.48
CA ALA A 85 -10.50 -19.38 -1.93
C ALA A 85 -10.83 -20.69 -1.19
N PRO A 86 -9.99 -21.73 -1.31
CA PRO A 86 -10.19 -23.02 -0.65
C PRO A 86 -10.02 -22.96 0.88
#